data_AF-A0A0D3A459-F1
#
_entry.id   AF-A0A0D3A459-F1
#
_cell.length_a   1.000
_cell.length_b   1.000
_cell.length_c   1.000
_cell.angle_alpha   90.00
_cell.angle_beta   90.00
_cell.angle_gamma   90.00
#
_symmetry.space_group_name_H-M   'P 1'
#
loop_
_entity.id
_entity.type
_entity.pdbx_description
1 polymer ?
#
loop_
_entity_poly.entity_id
_entity_poly.type
_entity_poly.pdbx_seq_one_letter_code
_entity_poly.pdbx_strand_id
1 'polypeptide(L)'
;MENPSSSNIEEVQQECYDEWMSLQAKRMTDLKRALANGEKNDGALRELIQSVIEDFKDYARKRSEHSRRYSSNYFAPTWNTCLENALLWMGGCRPSSFIRLVYAMCGSQPSSVLPTSSVTTTSAIGESDRD
;
A
#
# COMPACT_ATOMS: atom_id res chain seq x y z
N MET A 1 -20.72 21.63 -16.17
CA MET A 1 -20.32 20.59 -15.22
C MET A 1 -19.80 21.32 -14.00
N GLU A 2 -20.62 21.40 -12.95
CA GLU A 2 -20.22 22.03 -11.69
C GLU A 2 -19.20 21.11 -11.02
N ASN A 3 -18.03 21.64 -10.66
CA ASN A 3 -17.06 20.88 -9.88
C ASN A 3 -17.66 20.65 -8.48
N PRO A 4 -17.82 19.39 -8.05
CA PRO A 4 -18.26 19.12 -6.69
C PRO A 4 -17.26 19.73 -5.71
N SER A 5 -17.76 20.45 -4.71
CA SER A 5 -16.90 21.03 -3.66
C SER A 5 -16.20 19.90 -2.90
N SER A 6 -14.98 20.15 -2.41
CA SER A 6 -14.22 19.16 -1.63
C SER A 6 -15.03 18.56 -0.48
N SER A 7 -15.88 19.38 0.17
CA SER A 7 -16.77 18.96 1.26
C SER A 7 -17.80 17.92 0.83
N ASN A 8 -18.32 17.99 -0.40
CA ASN A 8 -19.29 17.01 -0.89
C ASN A 8 -18.62 15.67 -1.26
N ILE A 9 -17.34 15.71 -1.65
CA ILE A 9 -16.56 14.51 -1.95
C ILE A 9 -16.25 13.73 -0.67
N GLU A 10 -15.82 14.45 0.37
CA GLU A 10 -15.51 13.87 1.68
C GLU A 10 -16.75 13.24 2.32
N GLU A 11 -17.91 13.90 2.27
CA GLU A 11 -19.16 13.34 2.81
C GLU A 11 -19.53 12.01 2.14
N VAL A 12 -19.50 11.96 0.81
CA VAL A 12 -19.82 10.75 0.04
C VAL A 12 -18.79 9.63 0.25
N GLN A 13 -17.51 9.99 0.41
CA GLN A 13 -16.47 9.04 0.79
C GLN A 13 -16.72 8.45 2.19
N GLN A 14 -17.17 9.27 3.14
CA GLN A 14 -17.31 8.92 4.56
C GLN A 14 -18.51 7.99 4.72
N GLU A 15 -19.65 8.36 4.14
CA GLU A 15 -20.85 7.53 4.13
C GLU A 15 -20.59 6.15 3.51
N CYS A 16 -19.88 6.11 2.37
CA CYS A 16 -19.53 4.86 1.71
C CYS A 16 -18.60 4.00 2.58
N TYR A 17 -17.67 4.61 3.30
CA TYR A 17 -16.77 3.92 4.22
C TYR A 17 -17.51 3.38 5.46
N ASP A 18 -18.36 4.18 6.09
CA ASP A 18 -19.09 3.79 7.28
C ASP A 18 -20.10 2.67 6.99
N GLU A 19 -20.79 2.74 5.84
CA GLU A 19 -21.65 1.66 5.34
C GLU A 19 -20.84 0.35 5.25
N TRP A 20 -19.67 0.40 4.60
CA TRP A 20 -18.79 -0.75 4.44
C TRP A 20 -18.29 -1.32 5.77
N MET A 21 -17.84 -0.46 6.68
CA MET A 21 -17.31 -0.89 7.98
C MET A 21 -18.39 -1.54 8.83
N SER A 22 -19.62 -1.03 8.80
CA SER A 22 -20.76 -1.63 9.49
C SER A 22 -21.08 -3.04 8.94
N LEU A 23 -21.05 -3.20 7.62
CA LEU A 23 -21.31 -4.47 6.95
C LEU A 23 -20.21 -5.49 7.24
N GLN A 24 -18.95 -5.09 7.18
CA GLN A 24 -17.82 -5.93 7.56
C GLN A 24 -17.88 -6.38 9.02
N ALA A 25 -18.21 -5.49 9.95
CA ALA A 25 -18.36 -5.83 11.37
C ALA A 25 -19.47 -6.88 11.60
N LYS A 26 -20.60 -6.74 10.89
CA LYS A 26 -21.69 -7.72 10.92
C LYS A 26 -21.22 -9.07 10.39
N ARG A 27 -20.61 -9.12 9.21
CA ARG A 27 -20.11 -10.36 8.60
C ARG A 27 -19.05 -11.06 9.44
N MET A 28 -18.15 -10.29 10.05
CA MET A 28 -17.15 -10.82 11.00
C MET A 28 -17.83 -11.51 12.19
N THR A 29 -18.92 -10.93 12.69
CA THR A 29 -19.70 -11.52 13.78
C THR A 29 -20.40 -12.80 13.34
N ASP A 30 -20.96 -12.83 12.12
CA ASP A 30 -21.60 -14.03 11.55
C ASP A 30 -20.58 -15.16 11.33
N LEU A 31 -19.39 -14.87 10.80
CA LEU A 31 -18.30 -15.84 10.62
C LEU A 31 -17.82 -16.42 11.95
N LYS A 32 -17.61 -15.57 12.97
CA LYS A 32 -17.23 -16.01 14.31
C LYS A 32 -18.28 -16.93 14.93
N ARG A 33 -19.57 -16.63 14.70
CA ARG A 33 -20.68 -17.46 15.18
C ARG A 33 -20.71 -18.81 14.48
N ALA A 34 -20.54 -18.85 13.16
CA ALA A 34 -20.46 -20.09 12.40
C ALA A 34 -19.30 -20.98 12.85
N LEU A 35 -18.15 -20.37 13.12
CA LEU A 35 -16.98 -21.06 13.67
C LEU A 35 -17.26 -21.63 15.07
N ALA A 36 -17.84 -20.82 15.97
CA ALA A 36 -18.13 -21.22 17.36
C ALA A 36 -19.19 -22.33 17.43
N ASN A 37 -20.17 -22.32 16.54
CA ASN A 37 -21.23 -23.33 16.47
C ASN A 37 -20.76 -24.64 15.82
N GLY A 38 -19.52 -24.70 15.32
CA GLY A 38 -18.99 -25.87 14.61
C GLY A 38 -19.86 -26.22 13.41
N GLU A 39 -20.29 -25.20 12.65
CA GLU A 39 -21.29 -25.33 11.60
C GLU A 39 -20.82 -26.30 10.50
N LYS A 40 -21.37 -27.52 10.51
CA LYS A 40 -21.02 -28.61 9.56
C LYS A 40 -21.77 -28.50 8.23
N ASN A 41 -22.65 -27.51 8.11
CA ASN A 41 -23.37 -27.27 6.87
C ASN A 41 -22.48 -26.48 5.91
N ASP A 42 -21.71 -27.22 5.12
CA ASP A 42 -20.80 -26.70 4.10
C ASP A 42 -21.51 -25.72 3.14
N GLY A 43 -22.81 -25.92 2.87
CA GLY A 43 -23.62 -25.03 2.04
C GLY A 43 -23.82 -23.65 2.65
N ALA A 44 -24.27 -23.60 3.91
CA ALA A 44 -24.49 -22.34 4.62
C ALA A 44 -23.18 -21.55 4.81
N LEU A 45 -22.07 -22.24 5.09
CA LEU A 45 -20.76 -21.60 5.20
C LEU A 45 -20.29 -21.02 3.85
N ARG A 46 -20.50 -21.74 2.75
CA ARG A 46 -20.20 -21.25 1.39
C ARG A 46 -21.04 -20.03 1.04
N GLU A 47 -22.33 -20.04 1.35
CA GLU A 47 -23.22 -18.88 1.14
C GLU A 47 -22.76 -17.66 1.95
N LEU A 48 -22.34 -17.86 3.20
CA LEU A 48 -21.81 -16.79 4.04
C LEU A 48 -20.52 -16.21 3.45
N ILE A 49 -19.57 -17.06 3.04
CA ILE A 49 -18.33 -16.62 2.38
C ILE A 49 -18.64 -15.89 1.08
N GLN A 50 -19.54 -16.42 0.26
CA GLN A 50 -19.95 -15.80 -0.99
C GLN A 50 -20.54 -14.40 -0.75
N SER A 51 -21.39 -14.27 0.27
CA SER A 51 -21.96 -13.00 0.67
C SER A 51 -20.89 -11.98 1.08
N VAL A 52 -19.86 -12.41 1.83
CA VAL A 52 -18.73 -11.53 2.20
C VAL A 52 -17.95 -11.06 0.97
N ILE A 53 -17.72 -11.95 0.01
CA ILE A 53 -17.02 -11.61 -1.24
C ILE A 53 -17.86 -10.64 -2.08
N GLU A 54 -19.18 -10.84 -2.12
CA GLU A 54 -20.11 -9.99 -2.85
C GLU A 54 -20.18 -8.59 -2.24
N ASP A 55 -20.30 -8.49 -0.91
CA ASP A 55 -20.24 -7.22 -0.19
C ASP A 55 -18.94 -6.45 -0.52
N PHE A 56 -17.80 -7.14 -0.56
CA PHE A 56 -16.51 -6.53 -0.94
C PHE A 56 -16.50 -6.05 -2.39
N LYS A 57 -17.02 -6.85 -3.31
CA LYS A 57 -17.12 -6.48 -4.73
C LYS A 57 -17.99 -5.25 -4.93
N ASP A 58 -19.12 -5.19 -4.24
CA ASP A 58 -20.04 -4.07 -4.31
C ASP A 58 -19.43 -2.79 -3.75
N TYR A 59 -18.73 -2.90 -2.62
CA TYR A 59 -17.98 -1.78 -2.07
C TYR A 59 -16.86 -1.30 -3.02
N ALA A 60 -16.07 -2.22 -3.58
CA ALA A 60 -15.04 -1.88 -4.56
C ALA A 60 -15.62 -1.23 -5.83
N ARG A 61 -16.78 -1.70 -6.30
CA ARG A 61 -17.50 -1.11 -7.44
C ARG A 61 -17.98 0.30 -7.12
N LYS A 62 -18.67 0.50 -5.99
CA LYS A 62 -19.11 1.82 -5.50
C LYS A 62 -17.90 2.76 -5.46
N ARG A 63 -16.81 2.36 -4.82
CA ARG A 63 -15.58 3.16 -4.70
C ARG A 63 -14.96 3.50 -6.07
N SER A 64 -14.98 2.56 -7.03
CA SER A 64 -14.51 2.80 -8.39
C SER A 64 -15.39 3.79 -9.17
N GLU A 65 -16.70 3.71 -9.03
CA GLU A 65 -17.63 4.65 -9.70
C GLU A 65 -17.47 6.07 -9.17
N HIS A 66 -17.30 6.22 -7.86
CA HIS A 66 -17.10 7.51 -7.23
C HIS A 66 -15.73 8.09 -7.58
N SER A 67 -14.65 7.30 -7.59
CA SER A 67 -13.34 7.79 -8.02
C SER A 67 -13.30 8.28 -9.48
N ARG A 68 -14.07 7.65 -10.38
CA ARG A 68 -14.24 8.13 -11.75
C ARG A 68 -14.93 9.49 -11.83
N ARG A 69 -15.79 9.83 -10.86
CA ARG A 69 -16.48 11.13 -10.79
C ARG A 69 -15.64 12.21 -10.08
N TYR A 70 -14.90 11.83 -9.04
CA TYR A 70 -14.30 12.76 -8.09
C TYR A 70 -12.75 12.83 -8.17
N SER A 71 -12.13 12.15 -9.15
CA SER A 71 -10.67 12.14 -9.40
C SER A 71 -9.81 11.55 -8.26
N SER A 72 -8.48 11.70 -8.33
CA SER A 72 -7.52 11.09 -7.39
C SER A 72 -7.74 11.45 -5.92
N ASN A 73 -8.36 12.60 -5.64
CA ASN A 73 -8.68 13.05 -4.28
C ASN A 73 -9.65 12.09 -3.58
N TYR A 74 -10.41 11.29 -4.33
CA TYR A 74 -11.31 10.28 -3.77
C TYR A 74 -10.56 9.11 -3.08
N PHE A 75 -9.28 8.89 -3.38
CA PHE A 75 -8.50 7.79 -2.77
C PHE A 75 -7.66 8.22 -1.57
N ALA A 76 -7.56 9.52 -1.31
CA ALA A 76 -6.79 10.09 -0.21
C ALA A 76 -7.68 11.02 0.64
N PRO A 77 -8.70 10.48 1.31
CA PRO A 77 -9.53 11.29 2.19
C PRO A 77 -8.71 11.88 3.35
N THR A 78 -9.17 13.02 3.86
CA THR A 78 -8.47 13.82 4.87
C THR A 78 -8.49 13.20 6.27
N TRP A 79 -9.37 12.23 6.53
CA TRP A 79 -9.41 11.47 7.79
C TRP A 79 -8.38 10.33 7.87
N ASN A 80 -7.76 9.96 6.75
CA ASN A 80 -6.68 8.98 6.77
C ASN A 80 -5.37 9.66 7.18
N THR A 81 -4.55 8.94 7.94
CA THR A 81 -3.16 9.37 8.18
C THR A 81 -2.37 9.41 6.87
N CYS A 82 -1.29 10.21 6.83
CA CYS A 82 -0.38 10.23 5.68
C CYS A 82 0.15 8.84 5.32
N LEU A 83 0.36 7.97 6.32
CA LEU A 83 0.79 6.59 6.13
C LEU A 83 -0.30 5.75 5.46
N GLU A 84 -1.54 5.83 5.91
CA GLU A 84 -2.68 5.10 5.33
C GLU A 84 -2.95 5.56 3.90
N ASN A 85 -2.89 6.86 3.64
CA ASN A 85 -3.00 7.41 2.29
C ASN A 85 -1.83 6.95 1.38
N ALA A 86 -0.61 6.89 1.90
CA ALA A 86 0.52 6.33 1.17
C ALA A 86 0.34 4.83 0.90
N LEU A 87 -0.13 4.05 1.87
CA LEU A 87 -0.43 2.62 1.70
C LEU A 87 -1.54 2.37 0.68
N LEU A 88 -2.59 3.19 0.68
CA LEU A 88 -3.65 3.15 -0.35
C LEU A 88 -3.08 3.48 -1.73
N TRP A 89 -2.22 4.49 -1.84
CA TRP A 89 -1.54 4.84 -3.09
C TRP A 89 -0.63 3.69 -3.58
N MET A 90 0.07 3.02 -2.67
CA MET A 90 0.98 1.91 -2.96
C MET A 90 0.24 0.62 -3.32
N GLY A 91 -0.93 0.38 -2.72
CA GLY A 91 -1.86 -0.68 -3.09
C GLY A 91 -2.57 -0.45 -4.44
N GLY A 92 -2.57 0.80 -4.94
CA GLY A 92 -3.26 1.18 -6.19
C GLY A 92 -2.37 1.39 -7.42
N CYS A 93 -1.12 1.89 -7.30
CA CYS A 93 -0.39 2.41 -8.47
C CYS A 93 1.03 1.90 -8.76
N ARG A 94 1.66 1.06 -7.93
CA ARG A 94 2.84 0.21 -8.23
C ARG A 94 3.52 -0.19 -6.93
N PRO A 95 3.21 -1.38 -6.38
CA PRO A 95 3.92 -1.93 -5.22
C PRO A 95 5.44 -1.94 -5.40
N SER A 96 5.91 -2.09 -6.65
CA SER A 96 7.33 -2.04 -7.02
C SER A 96 8.04 -0.74 -6.65
N SER A 97 7.36 0.42 -6.75
CA SER A 97 7.98 1.72 -6.43
C SER A 97 8.18 1.88 -4.93
N PHE A 98 7.25 1.36 -4.12
CA PHE A 98 7.38 1.35 -2.67
C PHE A 98 8.51 0.44 -2.19
N ILE A 99 8.57 -0.79 -2.73
CA ILE A 99 9.63 -1.74 -2.39
C ILE A 99 11.01 -1.14 -2.73
N ARG A 100 11.13 -0.44 -3.87
CA ARG A 100 12.36 0.27 -4.24
C ARG A 100 12.70 1.41 -3.27
N LEU A 101 11.72 2.16 -2.78
CA LEU A 101 11.93 3.20 -1.78
C LEU A 101 12.40 2.61 -0.44
N VAL A 102 11.73 1.57 0.06
CA VAL A 102 12.12 0.87 1.29
C VAL A 102 13.52 0.31 1.16
N TYR A 103 13.83 -0.35 0.04
CA TYR A 103 15.17 -0.87 -0.23
C TYR A 103 16.23 0.24 -0.26
N ALA A 104 15.94 1.39 -0.88
CA ALA A 104 16.84 2.54 -0.89
C ALA A 104 17.05 3.14 0.51
N MET A 105 15.99 3.24 1.33
CA MET A 105 16.09 3.73 2.70
C MET A 105 16.81 2.77 3.64
N CYS A 106 16.64 1.45 3.45
CA CYS A 106 17.32 0.42 4.22
C CYS A 106 18.75 0.12 3.72
N GLY A 107 19.11 0.61 2.53
CA GLY A 107 20.34 0.23 1.82
C GLY A 107 21.54 1.15 1.99
N SER A 108 21.48 2.22 2.80
CA SER A 108 22.61 3.13 2.99
C SER A 108 23.25 2.99 4.36
N GLN A 109 24.11 1.99 4.51
CA GLN A 109 25.37 2.12 5.25
C GLN A 109 26.42 1.31 4.46
N PRO A 110 27.25 1.91 3.57
CA PRO A 110 28.46 1.23 3.17
C PRO A 110 29.34 1.15 4.42
N SER A 111 29.50 -0.05 4.99
CA SER A 111 30.51 -0.30 6.02
C SER A 111 31.87 0.02 5.41
N SER A 112 32.35 1.25 5.64
CA SER A 112 33.64 1.73 5.17
C SER A 112 34.74 1.16 6.07
N VAL A 113 35.05 -0.12 5.90
CA VAL A 113 36.32 -0.69 6.38
C VAL A 113 36.86 -1.60 5.28
N LEU A 114 37.64 -1.01 4.37
CA LEU A 114 38.59 -1.76 3.57
C LEU A 114 39.99 -1.50 4.16
N PRO A 115 40.73 -2.54 4.58
CA PRO A 115 42.09 -2.38 5.08
C PRO A 115 42.99 -1.94 3.92
N THR A 116 43.63 -0.78 4.08
CA THR A 116 44.62 -0.27 3.15
C THR A 116 45.85 -1.18 3.18
N SER A 117 46.01 -2.05 2.19
CA SER A 117 47.27 -2.72 1.91
C SER A 117 48.12 -1.84 1.00
N SER A 118 49.30 -1.50 1.51
CA SER A 118 50.34 -0.65 0.92
C SER A 118 50.95 -1.27 -0.34
N VAL A 119 51.10 -0.45 -1.40
CA VAL A 119 52.01 -0.75 -2.52
C VAL A 119 53.00 0.41 -2.64
N THR A 120 54.25 0.12 -2.31
CA THR A 120 55.42 0.99 -2.53
C THR A 120 55.95 0.72 -3.94
N THR A 121 55.90 1.72 -4.82
CA THR A 121 56.56 1.66 -6.13
C THR A 121 57.80 2.56 -6.10
N THR A 122 58.96 1.90 -6.13
CA THR A 122 60.30 2.49 -6.32
C THR A 122 60.46 3.01 -7.74
N SER A 123 60.74 4.30 -7.91
CA SER A 123 61.18 4.90 -9.18
C SER A 123 62.71 4.81 -9.29
N ALA A 124 63.19 4.08 -10.29
CA ALA A 124 64.57 4.16 -10.75
C ALA A 124 64.69 5.28 -11.80
N ILE A 125 65.58 6.24 -11.53
CA ILE A 125 66.00 7.31 -12.45
C ILE A 125 67.43 6.97 -12.84
N GLY A 126 67.70 6.84 -14.15
CA GLY A 126 69.03 6.59 -14.70
C GLY A 126 69.19 7.22 -16.08
N GLU A 127 70.45 7.54 -16.40
CA GLU A 127 71.03 8.12 -17.63
C GLU A 127 70.94 9.65 -17.76
N SER A 128 71.96 10.45 -17.40
CA SER A 128 73.42 10.48 -17.67
C SER A 128 73.80 11.03 -19.04
N ASP A 129 74.47 12.19 -18.97
CA ASP A 129 74.93 13.10 -20.02
C ASP A 129 75.79 12.48 -21.12
N ARG A 130 75.67 13.09 -22.32
CA ARG A 130 76.62 13.04 -23.43
C ARG A 130 76.99 14.48 -23.76
N ASP A 131 78.18 14.91 -23.34
CA ASP A 131 79.22 15.61 -24.12
C ASP A 131 80.42 15.99 -23.22
#